data_AF-A0A7C6WDX1-F1
#
_entry.id   AF-A0A7C6WDX1-F1
#
_cell.length_a   1.000
_cell.length_b   1.000
_cell.length_c   1.000
_cell.angle_alpha   90.00
_cell.angle_beta   90.00
_cell.angle_gamma   90.00
#
_symmetry.space_group_name_H-M   'P 1'
#
loop_
_entity.id
_entity.type
_entity.pdbx_description
1 polymer ?
#
loop_
_entity_poly.entity_id
_entity_poly.type
_entity_poly.pdbx_seq_one_letter_code
_entity_poly.pdbx_strand_id
1 'polypeptide(L)'
;MYIIKMTYPFDLIIRIIVAAVLTVIFGNGSVVAFNNIKPEWFADYPDQEDINKDARVNVENKKTKKPKKVLPPKLIEADSEGRQRLPSTPWKYAFVGYFGIVGLYLAIRGGSVEYMIYVMCVLFVLLLMAISDALYMIVPDQFSIALALMSVAFAGYHETWWEPLAGAGIGLALSLSILGLGLLVYKTGSIGGADIKFFTCMGLIGGRGGIVIIFVLTTLIFAMHSVIRISTGRATIKDSLAMLPSGCVACTIYFLFLWNMWELWFL
;
A
#
# COMPACT_ATOMS: atom_id res chain seq x y z
N MET A 1 -30.90 -32.62 -3.78
CA MET A 1 -31.07 -31.35 -4.53
C MET A 1 -31.51 -30.17 -3.66
N TYR A 2 -32.42 -30.34 -2.69
CA TYR A 2 -32.81 -29.26 -1.76
C TYR A 2 -31.72 -28.86 -0.75
N ILE A 3 -30.93 -29.81 -0.25
CA ILE A 3 -29.85 -29.56 0.71
C ILE A 3 -28.77 -28.65 0.11
N ILE A 4 -28.39 -28.88 -1.16
CA ILE A 4 -27.40 -28.06 -1.88
C ILE A 4 -27.89 -26.61 -2.02
N LYS A 5 -29.18 -26.40 -2.33
CA LYS A 5 -29.77 -25.05 -2.49
C LYS A 5 -29.90 -24.28 -1.18
N MET A 6 -29.95 -24.95 -0.01
CA MET A 6 -30.01 -24.29 1.31
C MET A 6 -28.63 -23.89 1.85
N THR A 7 -27.56 -24.53 1.40
CA THR A 7 -26.18 -24.18 1.80
C THR A 7 -25.71 -22.87 1.19
N TYR A 8 -26.05 -22.60 -0.07
CA TYR A 8 -25.71 -21.34 -0.77
C TYR A 8 -26.23 -20.06 -0.08
N PRO A 9 -27.51 -19.94 0.32
CA PRO A 9 -28.00 -18.74 0.99
C PRO A 9 -27.39 -18.58 2.38
N PHE A 10 -27.14 -19.67 3.12
CA PHE A 10 -26.54 -19.60 4.45
C PHE A 10 -25.07 -19.12 4.41
N ASP A 11 -24.26 -19.70 3.53
CA ASP A 11 -22.86 -19.29 3.31
C ASP A 11 -22.74 -17.84 2.80
N LEU A 12 -23.65 -17.44 1.89
CA LEU A 12 -23.75 -16.05 1.46
C LEU A 12 -24.11 -15.10 2.61
N ILE A 13 -25.08 -15.44 3.46
CA ILE A 13 -25.46 -14.63 4.62
C ILE A 13 -24.27 -14.46 5.57
N ILE A 14 -23.53 -15.54 5.86
CA ILE A 14 -22.33 -15.46 6.69
C ILE A 14 -21.30 -14.50 6.08
N ARG A 15 -20.99 -14.64 4.79
CA ARG A 15 -20.04 -13.75 4.11
C ARG A 15 -20.48 -12.29 4.15
N ILE A 16 -21.76 -12.01 3.95
CA ILE A 16 -22.31 -10.64 4.05
C ILE A 16 -22.17 -10.09 5.48
N ILE A 17 -22.47 -10.89 6.51
CA ILE A 17 -22.32 -10.48 7.91
C ILE A 17 -20.86 -10.16 8.23
N VAL A 18 -19.93 -11.06 7.84
CA VAL A 18 -18.49 -10.84 8.06
C VAL A 18 -18.00 -9.60 7.31
N ALA A 19 -18.41 -9.43 6.05
CA ALA A 19 -18.07 -8.24 5.26
C ALA A 19 -18.58 -6.95 5.92
N ALA A 20 -19.80 -6.94 6.43
CA ALA A 20 -20.38 -5.78 7.12
C ALA A 20 -19.60 -5.44 8.40
N VAL A 21 -19.26 -6.44 9.21
CA VAL A 21 -18.45 -6.27 10.42
C VAL A 21 -17.06 -5.71 10.08
N LEU A 22 -16.35 -6.31 9.12
CA LEU A 22 -15.04 -5.85 8.69
C LEU A 22 -15.07 -4.45 8.07
N THR A 23 -16.15 -4.10 7.37
CA THR A 23 -16.33 -2.76 6.80
C THR A 23 -16.38 -1.69 7.89
N VAL A 24 -17.14 -1.91 8.96
CA VAL A 24 -17.23 -0.96 10.07
C VAL A 24 -15.88 -0.85 10.79
N ILE A 25 -15.23 -1.99 11.04
CA ILE A 25 -13.94 -2.06 11.73
C ILE A 25 -12.86 -1.37 10.89
N PHE A 26 -12.63 -1.76 9.64
CA PHE A 26 -11.56 -1.22 8.81
C PHE A 26 -11.86 0.18 8.31
N GLY A 27 -13.11 0.51 7.97
CA GLY A 27 -13.47 1.85 7.52
C GLY A 27 -13.23 2.92 8.60
N ASN A 28 -13.83 2.75 9.77
CA ASN A 28 -13.60 3.69 10.89
C ASN A 28 -12.21 3.53 11.49
N GLY A 29 -11.75 2.28 11.60
CA GLY A 29 -10.45 1.93 12.16
C GLY A 29 -9.29 2.47 11.34
N SER A 30 -9.43 2.72 10.04
CA SER A 30 -8.34 3.31 9.23
C SER A 30 -7.97 4.70 9.73
N VAL A 31 -8.97 5.54 10.00
CA VAL A 31 -8.74 6.89 10.53
C VAL A 31 -8.22 6.85 11.96
N VAL A 32 -8.79 5.98 12.80
CA VAL A 32 -8.35 5.85 14.20
C VAL A 32 -6.92 5.30 14.27
N ALA A 33 -6.63 4.21 13.56
CA ALA A 33 -5.32 3.61 13.49
C ALA A 33 -4.28 4.61 13.00
N PHE A 34 -4.55 5.32 11.90
CA PHE A 34 -3.60 6.27 11.33
C PHE A 34 -3.23 7.41 12.30
N ASN A 35 -4.22 7.97 12.99
CA ASN A 35 -4.00 9.03 13.97
C ASN A 35 -3.25 8.53 15.23
N ASN A 36 -3.30 7.23 15.54
CA ASN A 36 -2.62 6.64 16.69
C ASN A 36 -1.26 5.98 16.33
N ILE A 37 -0.79 6.11 15.08
CA ILE A 37 0.55 5.66 14.72
C ILE A 37 1.59 6.46 15.52
N LYS A 38 2.61 5.78 16.02
CA LYS A 38 3.73 6.43 16.70
C LYS A 38 4.50 7.34 15.73
N PRO A 39 4.72 8.63 16.04
CA PRO A 39 5.39 9.55 15.11
C PRO A 39 6.77 9.05 14.67
N GLU A 40 7.49 8.31 15.52
CA GLU A 40 8.82 7.77 15.23
C GLU A 40 8.83 6.79 14.04
N TRP A 41 7.68 6.22 13.68
CA TRP A 41 7.54 5.37 12.50
C TRP A 41 7.72 6.15 11.18
N PHE A 42 7.52 7.47 11.23
CA PHE A 42 7.71 8.38 10.10
C PHE A 42 9.09 9.06 10.12
N ALA A 43 9.96 8.71 11.08
CA ALA A 43 11.27 9.32 11.17
C ALA A 43 12.20 8.77 10.07
N ASP A 44 12.66 9.64 9.17
CA ASP A 44 13.55 9.28 8.07
C ASP A 44 14.76 10.22 7.99
N TYR A 45 15.77 9.84 7.21
CA TYR A 45 16.96 10.65 7.02
C TYR A 45 16.65 11.88 6.16
N PRO A 46 17.16 13.08 6.52
CA PRO A 46 16.95 14.28 5.74
C PRO A 46 17.59 14.14 4.35
N ASP A 47 16.93 14.73 3.35
CA ASP A 47 17.44 14.74 1.99
C ASP A 47 18.77 15.50 1.91
N GLN A 48 19.56 15.18 0.88
CA GLN A 48 20.90 15.74 0.71
C GLN A 48 20.86 17.27 0.51
N GLU A 49 19.78 17.81 -0.02
CA GLU A 49 19.53 19.26 -0.07
C GLU A 49 19.35 19.88 1.31
N ASP A 50 18.60 19.23 2.20
CA ASP A 50 18.37 19.71 3.57
C ASP A 50 19.65 19.61 4.40
N ILE A 51 20.42 18.53 4.22
CA ILE A 51 21.77 18.40 4.80
C ILE A 51 22.68 19.54 4.30
N ASN A 52 22.65 19.86 3.01
CA ASN A 52 23.47 20.93 2.44
C ASN A 52 23.03 22.32 2.91
N LYS A 53 21.74 22.57 3.13
CA LYS A 53 21.22 23.80 3.74
C LYS A 53 21.70 23.92 5.19
N ASP A 54 21.54 22.87 5.99
CA ASP A 54 21.98 22.85 7.40
C ASP A 54 23.50 23.00 7.52
N ALA A 55 24.27 22.43 6.60
CA ALA A 55 25.73 22.56 6.55
C ALA A 55 26.18 23.99 6.18
N ARG A 56 25.43 24.69 5.32
CA ARG A 56 25.66 26.12 5.00
C ARG A 56 25.31 27.04 6.16
N VAL A 57 24.36 26.65 7.01
CA VAL A 57 23.99 27.40 8.23
C VAL A 57 24.97 27.14 9.38
N ASN A 58 25.50 25.93 9.51
CA ASN A 58 26.37 25.50 10.63
C ASN A 58 27.88 25.60 10.36
N VAL A 59 28.33 26.55 9.54
CA VAL A 59 29.75 26.70 9.15
C VAL A 59 30.70 26.86 10.36
N GLU A 60 30.20 27.31 11.51
CA GLU A 60 31.02 27.57 12.72
C GLU A 60 31.34 26.38 13.62
N ASN A 61 30.78 25.17 13.41
CA ASN A 61 31.11 24.02 14.27
C ASN A 61 31.26 22.72 13.48
N LYS A 62 32.45 22.52 12.90
CA LYS A 62 32.87 21.24 12.32
C LYS A 62 33.05 20.18 13.41
N LYS A 63 31.96 19.48 13.72
CA LYS A 63 31.99 18.08 14.20
C LYS A 63 31.09 17.26 13.29
N THR A 64 31.67 16.30 12.58
CA THR A 64 30.97 15.33 11.73
C THR A 64 30.03 14.45 12.56
N LYS A 65 28.84 14.96 12.88
CA LYS A 65 27.74 14.15 13.44
C LYS A 65 27.07 13.41 12.29
N LYS A 66 26.87 12.10 12.43
CA LYS A 66 26.01 11.33 11.51
C LYS A 66 24.64 12.02 11.42
N PRO A 67 24.03 12.10 10.23
CA PRO A 67 22.70 12.72 10.07
C PRO A 67 21.70 11.97 10.96
N LYS A 68 20.92 12.73 11.74
CA LYS A 68 19.88 12.19 12.62
C LYS A 68 18.58 12.10 11.83
N LYS A 69 17.79 11.05 12.09
CA LYS A 69 16.43 10.95 11.52
C LYS A 69 15.57 12.12 11.99
N VAL A 70 14.81 12.70 11.07
CA VAL A 70 13.90 13.83 11.29
C VAL A 70 12.47 13.42 10.94
N LEU A 71 11.50 14.11 11.56
CA LEU A 71 10.08 13.89 11.29
C LEU A 71 9.61 14.84 10.18
N PRO A 72 8.58 14.46 9.40
CA PRO A 72 7.97 15.35 8.42
C PRO A 72 7.45 16.64 9.06
N PRO A 73 7.69 17.83 8.47
CA PRO A 73 7.20 19.10 9.03
C PRO A 73 5.69 19.12 9.25
N LYS A 74 4.92 18.59 8.29
CA LYS A 74 3.45 18.48 8.40
C LYS A 74 2.99 17.62 9.58
N LEU A 75 3.76 16.57 9.91
CA LEU A 75 3.46 15.68 11.03
C LEU A 75 3.73 16.41 12.36
N ILE A 76 4.85 17.13 12.44
CA ILE A 76 5.21 17.94 13.62
C ILE A 76 4.15 19.01 13.86
N GLU A 77 3.74 19.73 12.81
CA GLU A 77 2.70 20.75 12.89
C GLU A 77 1.39 20.16 13.43
N ALA A 78 0.91 19.06 12.85
CA ALA A 78 -0.31 18.39 13.29
C ALA A 78 -0.25 17.95 14.77
N ASP A 79 0.85 17.33 15.18
CA ASP A 79 1.04 16.85 16.56
C ASP A 79 1.18 18.01 17.56
N SER A 80 1.91 19.06 17.19
CA SER A 80 2.14 20.22 18.05
C SER A 80 0.86 21.00 18.34
N GLU A 81 -0.04 21.07 17.36
CA GLU A 81 -1.34 21.71 17.49
C GLU A 81 -2.41 20.80 18.08
N GLY A 82 -2.09 19.53 18.37
CA GLY A 82 -3.05 18.52 18.82
C GLY A 82 -4.16 18.22 17.80
N ARG A 83 -3.92 18.50 16.51
CA ARG A 83 -4.86 18.23 15.42
C ARG A 83 -4.81 16.76 15.01
N GLN A 84 -5.91 16.28 14.43
CA GLN A 84 -5.90 14.98 13.77
C GLN A 84 -5.01 15.04 12.52
N ARG A 85 -4.04 14.14 12.43
CA ARG A 85 -3.19 13.93 11.24
C ARG A 85 -4.02 13.57 10.00
N LEU A 86 -5.08 12.80 10.21
CA LEU A 86 -6.09 12.49 9.20
C LEU A 86 -7.47 12.86 9.74
N PRO A 87 -8.16 13.86 9.16
CA PRO A 87 -9.44 14.32 9.70
C PRO A 87 -10.51 13.25 9.58
N SER A 88 -11.38 13.17 10.58
CA SER A 88 -12.48 12.18 10.60
C SER A 88 -13.45 12.33 9.41
N THR A 89 -13.85 13.55 9.09
CA THR A 89 -14.74 13.84 7.96
C THR A 89 -13.92 14.54 6.86
N PRO A 90 -14.01 14.10 5.58
CA PRO A 90 -14.91 13.08 5.04
C PRO A 90 -14.35 11.64 5.06
N TRP A 91 -13.12 11.42 5.53
CA TRP A 91 -12.39 10.18 5.29
C TRP A 91 -12.99 8.93 5.92
N LYS A 92 -13.63 9.01 7.10
CA LYS A 92 -14.34 7.86 7.68
C LYS A 92 -15.42 7.34 6.73
N TYR A 93 -16.21 8.23 6.13
CA TYR A 93 -17.24 7.82 5.18
C TYR A 93 -16.64 7.23 3.90
N ALA A 94 -15.57 7.84 3.39
CA ALA A 94 -14.88 7.33 2.20
C ALA A 94 -14.34 5.91 2.42
N PHE A 95 -13.68 5.65 3.56
CA PHE A 95 -13.10 4.34 3.86
C PHE A 95 -14.16 3.29 4.21
N VAL A 96 -15.21 3.66 4.95
CA VAL A 96 -16.37 2.77 5.16
C VAL A 96 -17.01 2.41 3.82
N GLY A 97 -17.20 3.37 2.92
CA GLY A 97 -17.72 3.10 1.57
C GLY A 97 -16.80 2.18 0.78
N TYR A 98 -15.49 2.44 0.79
CA TYR A 98 -14.48 1.62 0.11
C TYR A 98 -14.49 0.17 0.61
N PHE A 99 -14.35 -0.06 1.92
CA PHE A 99 -14.37 -1.43 2.47
C PHE A 99 -15.73 -2.08 2.33
N GLY A 100 -16.83 -1.31 2.34
CA GLY A 100 -18.18 -1.81 2.09
C GLY A 100 -18.34 -2.36 0.68
N ILE A 101 -17.87 -1.62 -0.34
CA ILE A 101 -17.91 -2.07 -1.74
C ILE A 101 -17.02 -3.31 -1.92
N VAL A 102 -15.78 -3.26 -1.41
CA VAL A 102 -14.82 -4.37 -1.49
C VAL A 102 -15.37 -5.63 -0.80
N GLY A 103 -15.83 -5.51 0.43
CA GLY A 103 -16.32 -6.62 1.23
C GLY A 103 -17.60 -7.22 0.66
N LEU A 104 -18.56 -6.39 0.25
CA LEU A 104 -19.79 -6.86 -0.37
C LEU A 104 -19.52 -7.57 -1.70
N TYR A 105 -18.61 -7.01 -2.52
CA TYR A 105 -18.23 -7.65 -3.77
C TYR A 105 -17.58 -9.02 -3.53
N LEU A 106 -16.65 -9.14 -2.58
CA LEU A 106 -16.03 -10.43 -2.24
C LEU A 106 -17.06 -11.44 -1.69
N ALA A 107 -18.02 -10.98 -0.90
CA ALA A 107 -19.10 -11.82 -0.40
C ALA A 107 -20.00 -12.37 -1.52
N ILE A 108 -20.30 -11.55 -2.54
CA ILE A 108 -21.15 -11.93 -3.68
C ILE A 108 -20.39 -12.75 -4.73
N ARG A 109 -19.12 -12.39 -5.03
CA ARG A 109 -18.25 -13.13 -5.97
C ARG A 109 -18.16 -14.61 -5.60
N GLY A 110 -18.28 -14.91 -4.32
CA GLY A 110 -18.11 -16.26 -3.80
C GLY A 110 -16.64 -16.58 -3.56
N GLY A 111 -16.41 -17.71 -2.89
CA GLY A 111 -15.09 -18.09 -2.37
C GLY A 111 -15.14 -18.34 -0.87
N SER A 112 -13.96 -18.64 -0.28
CA SER A 112 -13.82 -18.87 1.15
C SER A 112 -13.94 -17.56 1.95
N VAL A 113 -14.56 -17.64 3.12
CA VAL A 113 -14.62 -16.52 4.08
C VAL A 113 -13.20 -16.09 4.49
N GLU A 114 -12.28 -17.05 4.58
CA GLU A 114 -10.87 -16.83 4.90
C GLU A 114 -10.18 -15.90 3.90
N TYR A 115 -10.31 -16.16 2.59
CA TYR A 115 -9.73 -15.32 1.55
C TYR A 115 -10.24 -13.88 1.66
N MET A 116 -11.55 -13.69 1.90
CA MET A 116 -12.13 -12.37 2.09
C MET A 116 -11.51 -11.65 3.29
N ILE A 117 -11.38 -12.32 4.44
CA ILE A 117 -10.75 -11.74 5.63
C ILE A 117 -9.30 -11.34 5.31
N TYR A 118 -8.52 -12.22 4.67
CA TYR A 118 -7.12 -11.98 4.36
C TYR A 118 -6.94 -10.79 3.40
N VAL A 119 -7.74 -10.72 2.35
CA VAL A 119 -7.73 -9.61 1.39
C VAL A 119 -8.11 -8.30 2.06
N MET A 120 -9.17 -8.27 2.89
CA MET A 120 -9.57 -7.05 3.57
C MET A 120 -8.50 -6.57 4.57
N CYS A 121 -7.81 -7.48 5.26
CA CYS A 121 -6.67 -7.15 6.12
C CYS A 121 -5.48 -6.56 5.33
N VAL A 122 -5.13 -7.16 4.19
CA VAL A 122 -4.08 -6.66 3.30
C VAL A 122 -4.43 -5.26 2.77
N LEU A 123 -5.67 -5.07 2.29
CA LEU A 123 -6.14 -3.78 1.79
C LEU A 123 -6.23 -2.72 2.88
N PHE A 124 -6.48 -3.09 4.14
CA PHE A 124 -6.40 -2.20 5.29
C PHE A 124 -4.98 -1.67 5.51
N VAL A 125 -3.98 -2.55 5.55
CA VAL A 125 -2.58 -2.13 5.71
C VAL A 125 -2.11 -1.32 4.50
N LEU A 126 -2.47 -1.73 3.29
CA LEU A 126 -2.15 -0.99 2.07
C LEU A 126 -2.77 0.39 2.02
N LEU A 127 -4.00 0.56 2.50
CA LEU A 127 -4.63 1.86 2.62
C LEU A 127 -3.84 2.76 3.58
N LEU A 128 -3.40 2.24 4.73
CA LEU A 128 -2.57 3.01 5.67
C LEU A 128 -1.23 3.41 5.03
N MET A 129 -0.56 2.50 4.31
CA MET A 129 0.66 2.81 3.57
C MET A 129 0.42 3.89 2.51
N ALA A 130 -0.68 3.80 1.76
CA ALA A 130 -1.06 4.79 0.75
C ALA A 130 -1.33 6.18 1.36
N ILE A 131 -1.98 6.25 2.53
CA ILE A 131 -2.20 7.51 3.24
C ILE A 131 -0.87 8.08 3.75
N SER A 132 0.02 7.24 4.28
CA SER A 132 1.36 7.65 4.72
C SER A 132 2.16 8.26 3.57
N ASP A 133 2.16 7.60 2.42
CA ASP A 133 2.84 8.07 1.20
C ASP A 133 2.21 9.37 0.68
N ALA A 134 0.88 9.46 0.64
CA ALA A 134 0.18 10.64 0.15
C ALA A 134 0.36 11.89 1.03
N LEU A 135 0.41 11.74 2.36
CA LEU A 135 0.52 12.88 3.27
C LEU A 135 1.97 13.28 3.54
N TYR A 136 2.86 12.30 3.67
CA TYR A 136 4.21 12.50 4.19
C TYR A 136 5.31 12.02 3.24
N MET A 137 4.99 11.34 2.13
CA MET A 137 5.98 10.75 1.20
C MET A 137 6.99 9.82 1.90
N ILE A 138 6.58 9.25 3.03
CA ILE A 138 7.36 8.32 3.84
C ILE A 138 6.45 7.16 4.20
N VAL A 139 6.94 5.95 3.95
CA VAL A 139 6.21 4.71 4.21
C VAL A 139 6.89 3.96 5.36
N PRO A 140 6.24 3.83 6.53
CA PRO A 140 6.77 3.10 7.66
C PRO A 140 7.09 1.63 7.37
N ASP A 141 8.23 1.16 7.86
CA ASP A 141 8.69 -0.23 7.70
C ASP A 141 7.75 -1.25 8.33
N GLN A 142 7.08 -0.86 9.42
CA GLN A 142 6.19 -1.73 10.18
C GLN A 142 5.01 -2.22 9.35
N PHE A 143 4.53 -1.43 8.38
CA PHE A 143 3.50 -1.89 7.46
C PHE A 143 4.00 -2.95 6.50
N SER A 144 5.23 -2.80 6.00
CA SER A 144 5.86 -3.79 5.13
C SER A 144 6.08 -5.11 5.87
N ILE A 145 6.52 -5.04 7.14
CA ILE A 145 6.64 -6.21 8.02
C ILE A 145 5.26 -6.86 8.24
N ALA A 146 4.22 -6.06 8.49
CA ALA A 146 2.86 -6.59 8.66
C ALA A 146 2.37 -7.32 7.40
N LEU A 147 2.58 -6.76 6.21
CA LEU A 147 2.23 -7.41 4.94
C LEU A 147 3.03 -8.70 4.72
N ALA A 148 4.33 -8.69 5.03
CA ALA A 148 5.16 -9.89 4.94
C ALA A 148 4.65 -11.00 5.85
N LEU A 149 4.23 -10.70 7.08
CA LEU A 149 3.61 -11.68 7.99
C LEU A 149 2.25 -12.16 7.47
N MET A 150 1.44 -11.27 6.91
CA MET A 150 0.14 -11.64 6.32
C MET A 150 0.28 -12.56 5.11
N SER A 151 1.42 -12.54 4.40
CA SER A 151 1.66 -13.46 3.28
C SER A 151 1.57 -14.93 3.66
N VAL A 152 1.82 -15.29 4.92
CA VAL A 152 1.68 -16.67 5.43
C VAL A 152 0.24 -17.17 5.27
N ALA A 153 -0.75 -16.29 5.43
CA ALA A 153 -2.16 -16.63 5.24
C ALA A 153 -2.51 -16.96 3.77
N PHE A 154 -1.69 -16.49 2.83
CA PHE A 154 -1.84 -16.77 1.40
C PHE A 154 -1.04 -18.00 0.94
N ALA A 155 -0.19 -18.58 1.79
CA ALA A 155 0.65 -19.73 1.41
C ALA A 155 -0.18 -20.95 0.94
N GLY A 156 -1.35 -21.17 1.52
CA GLY A 156 -2.27 -22.24 1.13
C GLY A 156 -3.06 -21.99 -0.17
N TYR A 157 -2.97 -20.78 -0.74
CA TYR A 157 -3.61 -20.42 -2.00
C TYR A 157 -2.68 -20.52 -3.21
N HIS A 158 -1.40 -20.82 -2.99
CA HIS A 158 -0.43 -21.07 -4.06
C HIS A 158 -0.23 -22.57 -4.24
N GLU A 159 -0.12 -23.03 -5.49
CA GLU A 159 0.10 -24.46 -5.78
C GLU A 159 1.44 -24.95 -5.21
N THR A 160 2.45 -24.07 -5.21
CA THR A 160 3.80 -24.43 -4.77
C THR A 160 4.28 -23.55 -3.62
N TRP A 161 4.90 -24.17 -2.61
CA TRP A 161 5.36 -23.49 -1.38
C TRP A 161 6.41 -22.40 -1.60
N TRP A 162 7.21 -22.46 -2.67
CA TRP A 162 8.24 -21.46 -3.00
C TRP A 162 7.71 -20.29 -3.85
N GLU A 163 6.46 -20.37 -4.29
CA GLU A 163 5.85 -19.37 -5.17
C GLU A 163 5.77 -17.97 -4.56
N PRO A 164 5.40 -17.80 -3.27
CA PRO A 164 5.56 -16.53 -2.54
C PRO A 164 6.98 -15.97 -2.59
N LEU A 165 7.98 -16.82 -2.33
CA LEU A 165 9.37 -16.39 -2.26
C LEU A 165 9.90 -15.95 -3.63
N ALA A 166 9.53 -16.65 -4.69
CA ALA A 166 9.86 -16.23 -6.04
C ALA A 166 9.11 -14.97 -6.46
N GLY A 167 7.84 -14.81 -6.07
CA GLY A 167 7.11 -13.56 -6.27
C GLY A 167 7.82 -12.38 -5.61
N ALA A 168 8.29 -12.55 -4.37
CA ALA A 168 9.09 -11.55 -3.65
C ALA A 168 10.40 -11.23 -4.38
N GLY A 169 11.11 -12.25 -4.85
CA GLY A 169 12.35 -12.10 -5.62
C GLY A 169 12.12 -11.31 -6.92
N ILE A 170 11.03 -11.59 -7.64
CA ILE A 170 10.64 -10.86 -8.85
C ILE A 170 10.27 -9.40 -8.51
N GLY A 171 9.46 -9.17 -7.47
CA GLY A 171 9.07 -7.82 -7.05
C GLY A 171 10.26 -6.96 -6.65
N LEU A 172 11.20 -7.55 -5.90
CA LEU A 172 12.48 -6.92 -5.56
C LEU A 172 13.31 -6.63 -6.82
N ALA A 173 13.46 -7.61 -7.71
CA ALA A 173 14.23 -7.46 -8.94
C ALA A 173 13.68 -6.37 -9.86
N LEU A 174 12.36 -6.30 -10.04
CA LEU A 174 11.69 -5.24 -10.81
C LEU A 174 11.98 -3.86 -10.22
N SER A 175 11.82 -3.73 -8.90
CA SER A 175 12.02 -2.45 -8.21
C SER A 175 13.49 -1.99 -8.25
N LEU A 176 14.43 -2.91 -8.03
CA LEU A 176 15.87 -2.62 -8.17
C LEU A 176 16.27 -2.30 -9.61
N SER A 177 15.62 -2.91 -10.60
CA SER A 177 15.88 -2.61 -12.01
C SER A 177 15.50 -1.17 -12.35
N ILE A 178 14.35 -0.69 -11.85
CA ILE A 178 13.90 0.69 -12.05
C ILE A 178 14.81 1.67 -11.31
N LEU A 179 15.19 1.34 -10.07
CA LEU A 179 16.19 2.10 -9.32
C LEU A 179 17.50 2.21 -10.13
N GLY A 180 18.04 1.08 -10.59
CA GLY A 180 19.27 1.03 -11.38
C GLY A 180 19.19 1.84 -12.68
N LEU A 181 18.06 1.74 -13.41
CA LEU A 181 17.81 2.55 -14.61
C LEU A 181 17.73 4.04 -14.28
N GLY A 182 17.07 4.41 -13.19
CA GLY A 182 16.99 5.80 -12.72
C GLY A 182 18.36 6.37 -12.37
N LEU A 183 19.19 5.62 -11.65
CA LEU A 183 20.58 6.00 -11.37
C LEU A 183 21.40 6.15 -12.66
N LEU A 184 21.23 5.26 -13.63
CA LEU A 184 21.99 5.28 -14.88
C LEU A 184 21.60 6.45 -15.79
N VAL A 185 20.30 6.73 -15.90
CA VAL A 185 19.76 7.77 -16.81
C VAL A 185 19.84 9.16 -16.19
N TYR A 186 19.43 9.30 -14.93
CA TYR A 186 19.26 10.62 -14.31
C TYR A 186 20.40 11.00 -13.35
N LYS A 187 21.29 10.06 -12.99
CA LYS A 187 22.34 10.23 -11.98
C LYS A 187 21.84 10.74 -10.62
N THR A 188 20.53 10.73 -10.40
CA THR A 188 19.87 11.08 -9.15
C THR A 188 19.58 9.79 -8.40
N GLY A 189 20.12 9.67 -7.19
CA GLY A 189 20.00 8.47 -6.35
C GLY A 189 18.71 8.37 -5.55
N SER A 190 17.68 9.17 -5.89
CA SER A 190 16.44 9.24 -5.12
C SER A 190 15.30 8.55 -5.85
N ILE A 191 15.33 7.21 -5.87
CA ILE A 191 14.15 6.39 -6.11
C ILE A 191 13.80 5.73 -4.78
N GLY A 192 12.51 5.79 -4.43
CA GLY A 192 11.99 5.54 -3.09
C GLY A 192 12.16 4.10 -2.63
N GLY A 193 12.83 3.92 -1.50
CA GLY A 193 12.90 2.61 -0.82
C GLY A 193 11.53 2.07 -0.41
N ALA A 194 10.48 2.91 -0.40
CA ALA A 194 9.09 2.53 -0.21
C ALA A 194 8.59 1.57 -1.31
N ASP A 195 8.91 1.83 -2.57
CA ASP A 195 8.42 1.05 -3.72
C ASP A 195 9.01 -0.36 -3.71
N ILE A 196 10.30 -0.48 -3.39
CA ILE A 196 11.00 -1.76 -3.25
C ILE A 196 10.32 -2.62 -2.18
N LYS A 197 10.01 -2.05 -1.02
CA LYS A 197 9.34 -2.77 0.08
C LYS A 197 7.94 -3.19 -0.34
N PHE A 198 7.17 -2.28 -0.92
CA PHE A 198 5.81 -2.55 -1.39
C PHE A 198 5.77 -3.70 -2.40
N PHE A 199 6.53 -3.66 -3.48
CA PHE A 199 6.50 -4.71 -4.50
C PHE A 199 7.09 -6.03 -4.00
N THR A 200 8.08 -6.00 -3.10
CA THR A 200 8.59 -7.23 -2.47
C THR A 200 7.50 -7.90 -1.62
N CYS A 201 6.79 -7.14 -0.78
CA CYS A 201 5.70 -7.66 0.04
C CYS A 201 4.50 -8.12 -0.79
N MET A 202 4.12 -7.38 -1.84
CA MET A 202 3.07 -7.80 -2.76
C MET A 202 3.47 -9.04 -3.56
N GLY A 203 4.77 -9.24 -3.82
CA GLY A 203 5.29 -10.46 -4.40
C GLY A 203 5.17 -11.67 -3.47
N LEU A 204 5.42 -11.49 -2.17
CA LEU A 204 5.15 -12.54 -1.17
C LEU A 204 3.68 -12.94 -1.14
N ILE A 205 2.76 -11.98 -1.25
CA ILE A 205 1.32 -12.27 -1.18
C ILE A 205 0.79 -12.83 -2.52
N GLY A 206 1.08 -12.14 -3.62
CA GLY A 206 0.54 -12.43 -4.95
C GLY A 206 1.28 -13.50 -5.75
N GLY A 207 2.45 -13.96 -5.28
CA GLY A 207 3.29 -14.89 -6.03
C GLY A 207 3.84 -14.29 -7.33
N ARG A 208 4.39 -15.14 -8.19
CA ARG A 208 5.10 -14.72 -9.43
C ARG A 208 4.16 -14.08 -10.46
N GLY A 209 3.00 -14.69 -10.68
CA GLY A 209 2.01 -14.15 -11.64
C GLY A 209 1.38 -12.87 -11.12
N GLY A 210 1.02 -12.84 -9.84
CA GLY A 210 0.38 -11.68 -9.22
C GLY A 210 1.25 -10.44 -9.20
N ILE A 211 2.54 -10.57 -8.87
CA ILE A 211 3.42 -9.40 -8.80
C ILE A 211 3.60 -8.69 -10.14
N VAL A 212 3.67 -9.44 -11.24
CA VAL A 212 3.79 -8.85 -12.58
C VAL A 212 2.53 -8.05 -12.92
N ILE A 213 1.35 -8.60 -12.63
CA ILE A 213 0.07 -7.91 -12.85
C ILE A 213 -0.03 -6.66 -11.98
N ILE A 214 0.26 -6.78 -10.68
CA ILE A 214 0.21 -5.66 -9.73
C ILE A 214 1.17 -4.56 -10.16
N PHE A 215 2.39 -4.92 -10.57
CA PHE A 215 3.37 -3.98 -11.07
C PHE A 215 2.86 -3.21 -12.29
N VAL A 216 2.42 -3.92 -13.33
CA VAL A 216 1.89 -3.31 -14.56
C VAL A 216 0.70 -2.39 -14.26
N LEU A 217 -0.28 -2.85 -13.47
CA LEU A 217 -1.43 -2.04 -13.08
C LEU A 217 -1.02 -0.80 -12.28
N THR A 218 -0.11 -0.95 -11.32
CA THR A 218 0.37 0.17 -10.50
C THR A 218 1.00 1.24 -11.38
N THR A 219 1.93 0.86 -12.27
CA THR A 219 2.60 1.80 -13.18
C THR A 219 1.62 2.46 -14.14
N LEU A 220 0.66 1.74 -14.71
CA LEU A 220 -0.34 2.30 -15.62
C LEU A 220 -1.25 3.31 -14.90
N ILE A 221 -1.79 2.95 -13.73
CA ILE A 221 -2.67 3.82 -12.95
C ILE A 221 -1.90 5.06 -12.48
N PHE A 222 -0.66 4.89 -12.02
CA PHE A 222 0.20 6.00 -11.60
C PHE A 222 0.53 6.94 -12.77
N ALA A 223 0.86 6.39 -13.94
CA ALA A 223 1.12 7.18 -15.14
C ALA A 223 -0.12 7.97 -15.56
N MET A 224 -1.29 7.34 -15.62
CA MET A 224 -2.56 8.01 -15.94
C MET A 224 -2.86 9.14 -14.94
N HIS A 225 -2.76 8.86 -13.64
CA HIS A 225 -2.98 9.86 -12.59
C HIS A 225 -2.01 11.04 -12.70
N SER A 226 -0.74 10.78 -12.99
CA SER A 226 0.29 11.80 -13.18
C SER A 226 -0.02 12.69 -14.39
N VAL A 227 -0.38 12.08 -15.53
CA VAL A 227 -0.76 12.82 -16.75
C VAL A 227 -1.97 13.71 -16.50
N ILE A 228 -3.01 13.23 -15.81
CA ILE A 228 -4.20 14.03 -15.48
C ILE A 228 -3.83 15.22 -14.59
N ARG A 229 -2.99 15.02 -13.57
CA ARG A 229 -2.57 16.10 -12.66
C ARG A 229 -1.73 17.17 -13.38
N ILE A 230 -0.83 16.75 -14.27
CA ILE A 230 -0.05 17.66 -15.11
C ILE A 230 -0.96 18.43 -16.07
N SER A 231 -1.90 17.73 -16.71
CA SER A 231 -2.83 18.34 -17.69
C SER A 231 -3.80 19.34 -17.06
N THR A 232 -4.18 19.13 -15.79
CA THR A 232 -5.03 20.07 -15.03
C THR A 232 -4.26 21.21 -14.36
N GLY A 233 -2.93 21.31 -14.60
CA GLY A 233 -2.07 22.34 -14.02
C GLY A 233 -1.84 22.19 -12.51
N ARG A 234 -2.19 21.03 -11.93
CA ARG A 234 -2.08 20.74 -10.48
C ARG A 234 -0.77 20.05 -10.09
N ALA A 235 0.12 19.80 -11.04
CA ALA A 235 1.44 19.23 -10.84
C ALA A 235 2.37 19.63 -11.98
N THR A 236 3.65 19.77 -11.67
CA THR A 236 4.72 19.94 -12.66
C THR A 236 5.47 18.62 -12.85
N ILE A 237 6.12 18.42 -14.00
CA ILE A 237 6.97 17.24 -14.29
C ILE A 237 8.08 17.03 -13.23
N LYS A 238 8.46 18.09 -12.51
CA LYS A 238 9.49 18.06 -11.46
C LYS A 238 8.95 17.65 -10.09
N ASP A 239 7.63 17.59 -9.91
CA ASP A 239 7.05 17.24 -8.61
C ASP A 239 7.15 15.74 -8.40
N SER A 240 7.72 15.35 -7.26
CA SER A 240 7.69 13.95 -6.83
C SER A 240 6.28 13.60 -6.36
N LEU A 241 5.71 12.51 -6.89
CA LEU A 241 4.34 12.07 -6.64
C LEU A 241 4.34 10.74 -5.87
N ALA A 242 3.46 10.64 -4.88
CA ALA A 242 3.20 9.41 -4.13
C ALA A 242 2.63 8.31 -5.03
N MET A 243 3.29 7.15 -5.11
CA MET A 243 2.90 6.03 -5.97
C MET A 243 1.97 5.04 -5.27
N LEU A 244 2.07 4.88 -3.95
CA LEU A 244 1.32 3.87 -3.22
C LEU A 244 -0.21 4.05 -3.27
N PRO A 245 -0.78 5.26 -3.41
CA PRO A 245 -2.21 5.39 -3.69
C PRO A 245 -2.63 4.65 -4.96
N SER A 246 -1.84 4.75 -6.05
CA SER A 246 -2.08 3.99 -7.29
C SER A 246 -1.83 2.49 -7.08
N GLY A 247 -0.81 2.14 -6.29
CA GLY A 247 -0.53 0.75 -5.90
C GLY A 247 -1.66 0.10 -5.11
N CYS A 248 -2.28 0.83 -4.19
CA CYS A 248 -3.44 0.37 -3.43
C CYS A 248 -4.61 0.04 -4.37
N VAL A 249 -4.93 0.94 -5.31
CA VAL A 249 -5.98 0.70 -6.32
C VAL A 249 -5.65 -0.51 -7.20
N ALA A 250 -4.40 -0.65 -7.65
CA ALA A 250 -3.96 -1.80 -8.44
C ALA A 250 -4.12 -3.12 -7.68
N CYS A 251 -3.73 -3.16 -6.40
CA CYS A 251 -3.92 -4.32 -5.53
C CYS A 251 -5.40 -4.63 -5.32
N THR A 252 -6.26 -3.62 -5.12
CA THR A 252 -7.70 -3.82 -5.03
C THR A 252 -8.24 -4.49 -6.30
N ILE A 253 -7.90 -3.97 -7.47
CA ILE A 253 -8.33 -4.56 -8.75
C ILE A 253 -7.83 -6.01 -8.87
N TYR A 254 -6.57 -6.24 -8.52
CA TYR A 254 -5.97 -7.57 -8.58
C TYR A 254 -6.73 -8.57 -7.68
N PHE A 255 -6.90 -8.29 -6.39
CA PHE A 255 -7.56 -9.21 -5.46
C PHE A 255 -9.05 -9.43 -5.76
N LEU A 256 -9.74 -8.39 -6.25
CA LEU A 256 -11.16 -8.48 -6.57
C LEU A 256 -11.43 -9.24 -7.87
N PHE A 257 -10.64 -8.99 -8.92
CA PHE A 257 -10.98 -9.46 -10.26
C PHE A 257 -9.98 -10.47 -10.80
N LEU A 258 -8.68 -10.25 -10.60
CA LEU A 258 -7.62 -10.95 -11.33
C LEU A 258 -7.01 -12.12 -10.55
N TRP A 259 -7.26 -12.20 -9.24
CA TRP A 259 -6.84 -13.33 -8.41
C TRP A 259 -7.44 -14.64 -8.94
N ASN A 260 -6.58 -15.63 -9.17
CA ASN A 260 -6.86 -16.93 -9.79
C ASN A 260 -7.48 -16.87 -11.20
N MET A 261 -7.39 -15.75 -11.91
CA MET A 261 -7.83 -15.72 -13.32
C MET A 261 -6.98 -16.59 -14.23
N TRP A 262 -5.71 -16.86 -13.89
CA TRP A 262 -4.83 -17.69 -14.71
C TRP A 262 -5.37 -19.13 -14.90
N GLU A 263 -6.07 -19.69 -13.91
CA GLU A 263 -6.66 -21.02 -14.01
C GLU A 263 -7.87 -21.07 -14.96
N LEU A 264 -8.56 -19.94 -15.18
CA LEU A 264 -9.72 -19.85 -16.07
C LEU A 264 -9.36 -19.75 -17.55
N TRP A 265 -8.14 -19.29 -17.89
CA TRP A 265 -7.70 -19.12 -19.28
C TRP A 265 -7.05 -20.36 -19.90
N PHE A 266 -6.66 -21.34 -19.07
CA PHE A 266 -6.06 -22.61 -19.51
C PHE A 266 -7.00 -23.83 -19.34
N LEU A 267 -8.29 -23.58 -19.13
CA LEU A 267 -9.39 -24.57 -19.17
C LEU A 267 -10.12 -24.54 -20.52
#